data_AF-A0A0C9RY31-F1
#
_entry.id   AF-A0A0C9RY31-F1
#
_cell.length_a   1.000
_cell.length_b   1.000
_cell.length_c   1.000
_cell.angle_alpha   90.00
_cell.angle_beta   90.00
_cell.angle_gamma   90.00
#
_symmetry.space_group_name_H-M   'P 1'
#
loop_
_entity.id
_entity.type
_entity.pdbx_description
1 polymer ?
#
loop_
_entity_poly.entity_id
_entity_poly.type
_entity_poly.pdbx_seq_one_letter_code
_entity_poly.pdbx_strand_id
1 'polypeptide(L)'
;EVMWAFMFFHAFVFAATRQQVAGQTSESSLALLQVVYRHGDRTPIRTFKNDPIPITAWKEGPGQLTKLGCQQHYALGSHLRSRYNHFISGNPHELRVWSSDRDRCLASAQCHLASFAVPSADWAWNKTFPWQPVPIHTRPVSEDGMLVPGDAYCPEAKAEAQRVKDSAEGQAFLKKYHKLYETLTEKTGSIIADWNDASYVYDALLIERYHNYSTPTWAKELWDKLR
;
A
#
# COMPACT_ATOMS: atom_id res chain seq x y z
N GLU A 1 -25.52 10.33 -8.04
CA GLU A 1 -24.44 9.94 -8.97
C GLU A 1 -23.26 9.44 -8.17
N VAL A 2 -23.05 8.12 -8.23
CA VAL A 2 -22.09 7.40 -7.39
C VAL A 2 -20.72 7.49 -8.07
N MET A 3 -19.92 8.46 -7.64
CA MET A 3 -18.58 8.68 -8.19
C MET A 3 -17.61 7.72 -7.50
N TRP A 4 -17.14 6.74 -8.28
CA TRP A 4 -16.15 5.75 -7.91
C TRP A 4 -14.88 6.44 -7.41
N ALA A 5 -14.59 6.32 -6.12
CA ALA A 5 -13.28 6.61 -5.59
C ALA A 5 -12.32 5.58 -6.18
N PHE A 6 -11.41 6.02 -7.03
CA PHE A 6 -10.33 5.22 -7.59
C PHE A 6 -9.44 4.71 -6.45
N MET A 7 -9.78 3.56 -5.87
CA MET A 7 -8.78 2.67 -5.29
C MET A 7 -7.88 2.26 -6.45
N PHE A 8 -6.71 2.87 -6.54
CA PHE A 8 -5.64 2.32 -7.37
C PHE A 8 -5.13 1.05 -6.69
N PHE A 9 -5.88 -0.04 -6.89
CA PHE A 9 -5.45 -1.41 -6.72
C PHE A 9 -4.45 -1.71 -7.84
N HIS A 10 -3.24 -1.17 -7.76
CA HIS A 10 -2.16 -1.60 -8.63
C HIS A 10 -1.61 -2.93 -8.09
N ALA A 11 -2.38 -4.00 -8.30
CA ALA A 11 -1.79 -5.33 -8.36
C ALA A 11 -1.17 -5.47 -9.75
N PHE A 12 0.13 -5.19 -9.86
CA PHE A 12 0.85 -5.50 -11.08
C PHE A 12 1.06 -7.02 -11.13
N VAL A 13 0.27 -7.69 -11.98
CA VAL A 13 0.42 -9.12 -12.26
C VAL A 13 1.33 -9.26 -13.48
N PHE A 14 2.56 -9.72 -13.26
CA PHE A 14 3.45 -10.11 -14.35
C PHE A 14 3.32 -11.61 -14.55
N ALA A 15 2.84 -12.01 -15.74
CA ALA A 15 2.84 -13.40 -16.20
C ALA A 15 3.96 -13.55 -17.23
N ALA A 16 4.98 -14.35 -16.91
CA ALA A 16 6.02 -14.72 -17.88
C ALA A 16 5.56 -15.98 -18.63
N THR A 17 5.46 -15.89 -19.96
CA THR A 17 5.23 -17.03 -20.85
C THR A 17 6.56 -17.44 -21.50
N ARG A 18 6.81 -18.75 -21.68
CA ARG A 18 7.96 -19.24 -22.47
C ARG A 18 7.78 -18.79 -23.92
N GLN A 19 8.82 -18.17 -24.49
CA GLN A 19 8.89 -17.90 -25.93
C GLN A 19 9.24 -19.20 -26.67
N GLN A 20 8.46 -19.60 -27.68
CA GLN A 20 8.63 -20.89 -28.37
C GLN A 20 8.87 -20.73 -29.88
N VAL A 21 9.79 -21.55 -30.38
CA VAL A 21 10.16 -21.77 -31.78
C VAL A 21 8.96 -22.24 -32.60
N ALA A 22 8.80 -21.70 -33.81
CA ALA A 22 7.67 -21.97 -34.70
C ALA A 22 7.56 -23.46 -35.07
N GLY A 23 6.41 -24.09 -34.79
CA GLY A 23 6.08 -25.42 -35.31
C GLY A 23 5.33 -26.40 -34.40
N GLN A 24 5.03 -26.05 -33.14
CA GLN A 24 4.15 -26.87 -32.29
C GLN A 24 2.92 -26.07 -31.88
N THR A 25 1.74 -26.68 -32.00
CA THR A 25 0.53 -26.25 -31.29
C THR A 25 0.77 -26.44 -29.80
N SER A 26 1.48 -25.49 -29.17
CA SER A 26 1.79 -25.55 -27.74
C SER A 26 0.68 -24.87 -26.97
N GLU A 27 -0.06 -25.63 -26.16
CA GLU A 27 -0.87 -25.05 -25.10
C GLU A 27 0.04 -24.18 -24.21
N SER A 28 -0.14 -22.86 -24.27
CA SER A 28 0.56 -21.93 -23.39
C SER A 28 0.07 -22.12 -21.95
N SER A 29 0.96 -22.48 -21.03
CA SER A 29 0.62 -22.68 -19.62
C SER A 29 1.29 -21.62 -18.72
N LEU A 30 0.62 -21.31 -17.61
CA LEU A 30 1.16 -20.43 -16.58
C LEU A 30 2.37 -21.10 -15.91
N ALA A 31 3.52 -20.43 -15.90
CA ALA A 31 4.76 -20.96 -15.32
C ALA A 31 5.15 -20.26 -14.00
N LEU A 32 4.78 -18.98 -13.84
CA LEU A 32 5.09 -18.18 -12.66
C LEU A 32 4.01 -17.12 -12.46
N LEU A 33 3.59 -16.95 -11.21
CA LEU A 33 2.73 -15.85 -10.78
C LEU A 33 3.54 -14.95 -9.83
N GLN A 34 3.78 -13.71 -10.24
CA GLN A 34 4.34 -12.67 -9.37
C GLN A 34 3.27 -11.62 -9.08
N VAL A 35 3.04 -11.37 -7.79
CA VAL A 35 2.04 -10.41 -7.32
C VAL A 35 2.73 -9.39 -6.43
N VAL A 36 2.59 -8.11 -6.77
CA VAL A 36 3.02 -6.99 -5.94
C VAL A 36 1.78 -6.17 -5.61
N TYR A 37 1.52 -5.94 -4.32
CA TYR A 37 0.37 -5.17 -3.86
C TYR A 37 0.76 -4.18 -2.77
N ARG A 38 0.02 -3.08 -2.68
CA ARG A 38 0.04 -2.18 -1.52
C ARG A 38 -0.68 -2.86 -0.35
N HIS A 39 -0.31 -2.47 0.87
CA HIS A 39 -1.07 -2.77 2.08
C HIS A 39 -2.54 -2.30 1.97
N GLY A 40 -3.40 -2.85 2.83
CA GLY A 40 -4.82 -2.48 2.89
C GLY A 40 -5.04 -1.13 3.58
N ASP A 41 -6.30 -0.77 3.76
CA ASP A 41 -6.71 0.39 4.55
C ASP A 41 -6.00 0.43 5.92
N ARG A 42 -5.51 1.63 6.28
CA ARG A 42 -4.71 1.88 7.48
C ARG A 42 -5.14 3.17 8.15
N THR A 43 -4.76 3.32 9.41
CA THR A 43 -4.83 4.59 10.12
C THR A 43 -3.77 5.59 9.59
N PRO A 44 -3.91 6.90 9.87
CA PRO A 44 -2.90 7.89 9.51
C PRO A 44 -1.55 7.55 10.16
N ILE A 45 -0.43 7.76 9.46
CA ILE A 45 0.92 7.60 10.05
C ILE A 45 1.21 8.72 11.04
N ARG A 46 0.74 9.93 10.71
CA ARG A 46 0.80 11.13 11.54
C ARG A 46 -0.38 12.02 11.17
N THR A 47 -0.70 12.95 12.06
CA THR A 47 -1.62 14.06 11.75
C THR A 47 -0.94 15.42 12.01
N PHE A 48 -1.68 16.50 11.87
CA PHE A 48 -1.25 17.88 12.08
C PHE A 48 -1.84 18.49 13.36
N LYS A 49 -1.24 19.58 13.83
CA LYS A 49 -1.48 20.15 15.17
C LYS A 49 -2.94 20.56 15.41
N ASN A 50 -3.58 21.15 14.41
CA ASN A 50 -4.96 21.63 14.49
C ASN A 50 -5.98 20.61 13.95
N ASP A 51 -5.60 19.35 13.79
CA ASP A 51 -6.55 18.31 13.40
C ASP A 51 -7.57 18.07 14.52
N PRO A 52 -8.89 18.20 14.26
CA PRO A 52 -9.91 17.80 15.23
C PRO A 52 -9.88 16.31 15.59
N ILE A 53 -9.28 15.45 14.75
CA ILE A 53 -9.18 14.00 14.96
C ILE A 53 -7.75 13.65 15.40
N PRO A 54 -7.41 13.75 16.69
CA PRO A 54 -6.05 13.48 17.14
C PRO A 54 -5.64 12.04 16.81
N ILE A 55 -4.34 11.81 16.63
CA ILE A 55 -3.81 10.48 16.31
C ILE A 55 -4.21 9.42 17.36
N THR A 56 -4.45 9.84 18.61
CA THR A 56 -4.90 8.98 19.72
C THR A 56 -6.36 8.52 19.61
N ALA A 57 -7.16 9.12 18.71
CA ALA A 57 -8.52 8.67 18.44
C ALA A 57 -8.55 7.32 17.69
N TRP A 58 -7.45 6.95 17.05
CA TRP A 58 -7.29 5.71 16.31
C TRP A 58 -6.85 4.58 17.24
N LYS A 59 -7.77 3.66 17.57
CA LYS A 59 -7.54 2.56 18.53
C LYS A 59 -6.40 1.62 18.10
N GLU A 60 -6.17 1.45 16.80
CA GLU A 60 -5.09 0.63 16.26
C GLU A 60 -3.72 1.29 16.50
N GLY A 61 -3.68 2.62 16.68
CA GLY A 61 -2.45 3.40 16.71
C GLY A 61 -2.03 3.90 15.32
N PRO A 62 -0.93 4.67 15.22
CA PRO A 62 -0.51 5.33 13.99
C PRO A 62 0.02 4.35 12.93
N GLY A 63 -0.45 4.51 11.68
CA GLY A 63 0.04 3.79 10.51
C GLY A 63 -0.25 2.29 10.51
N GLN A 64 -1.23 1.85 11.30
CA GLN A 64 -1.58 0.45 11.53
C GLN A 64 -2.72 0.00 10.60
N LEU A 65 -2.72 -1.29 10.23
CA LEU A 65 -3.76 -1.87 9.38
C LEU A 65 -5.09 -1.90 10.13
N THR A 66 -6.17 -1.48 9.46
CA THR A 66 -7.51 -1.54 10.06
C THR A 66 -8.18 -2.89 9.80
N LYS A 67 -9.31 -3.13 10.46
CA LYS A 67 -10.19 -4.26 10.13
C LYS A 67 -10.59 -4.26 8.64
N LEU A 68 -10.88 -3.08 8.08
CA LEU A 68 -11.22 -2.94 6.67
C LEU A 68 -10.01 -3.34 5.79
N GLY A 69 -8.81 -2.93 6.16
CA GLY A 69 -7.59 -3.29 5.43
C GLY A 69 -7.35 -4.80 5.40
N CYS A 70 -7.60 -5.48 6.52
CA CYS A 70 -7.52 -6.94 6.56
C CYS A 70 -8.60 -7.60 5.68
N GLN A 71 -9.85 -7.10 5.71
CA GLN A 71 -10.92 -7.59 4.85
C GLN A 71 -10.62 -7.41 3.36
N GLN A 72 -10.01 -6.27 2.98
CA GLN A 72 -9.57 -6.01 1.61
C GLN A 72 -8.53 -7.03 1.15
N HIS A 73 -7.53 -7.32 1.99
CA HIS A 73 -6.51 -8.32 1.65
C HIS A 73 -7.06 -9.75 1.61
N TYR A 74 -7.96 -10.09 2.53
CA TYR A 74 -8.65 -11.37 2.49
C TYR A 74 -9.48 -11.52 1.21
N ALA A 75 -10.19 -10.48 0.78
CA ALA A 75 -10.94 -10.49 -0.48
C ALA A 75 -10.01 -10.65 -1.70
N LEU A 76 -8.88 -9.93 -1.72
CA LEU A 76 -7.87 -10.07 -2.77
C LEU A 76 -7.31 -11.50 -2.82
N GLY A 77 -6.96 -12.08 -1.67
CA GLY A 77 -6.44 -13.44 -1.59
C GLY A 77 -7.44 -14.47 -2.10
N SER A 78 -8.72 -14.35 -1.72
CA SER A 78 -9.81 -15.20 -2.21
C SER A 78 -9.96 -15.10 -3.72
N HIS A 79 -9.90 -13.87 -4.27
CA HIS A 79 -10.00 -13.64 -5.70
C HIS A 79 -8.86 -14.31 -6.47
N LEU A 80 -7.61 -14.12 -6.02
CA LEU A 80 -6.45 -14.74 -6.69
C LEU A 80 -6.43 -16.26 -6.52
N ARG A 81 -6.85 -16.78 -5.36
CA ARG A 81 -6.99 -18.24 -5.15
C ARG A 81 -7.99 -18.85 -6.11
N SER A 82 -9.14 -18.19 -6.31
CA SER A 82 -10.14 -18.63 -7.28
C SER A 82 -9.60 -18.57 -8.71
N ARG A 83 -8.97 -17.46 -9.09
CA ARG A 83 -8.41 -17.25 -10.44
C ARG A 83 -7.30 -18.26 -10.80
N TYR A 84 -6.49 -18.66 -9.82
CA TYR A 84 -5.32 -19.52 -10.01
C TYR A 84 -5.45 -20.87 -9.30
N ASN A 85 -6.68 -21.34 -9.08
CA ASN A 85 -6.95 -22.60 -8.39
C ASN A 85 -6.28 -23.83 -9.03
N HIS A 86 -6.13 -23.83 -10.36
CA HIS A 86 -5.48 -24.89 -11.14
C HIS A 86 -3.95 -24.79 -11.12
N PHE A 87 -3.40 -23.65 -10.70
CA PHE A 87 -1.96 -23.40 -10.65
C PHE A 87 -1.38 -23.55 -9.25
N ILE A 88 -2.16 -23.23 -8.21
CA ILE A 88 -1.73 -23.28 -6.80
C ILE A 88 -2.34 -24.51 -6.15
N SER A 89 -1.53 -25.50 -5.80
CA SER A 89 -2.05 -26.79 -5.29
C SER A 89 -2.57 -26.70 -3.85
N GLY A 90 -2.11 -25.70 -3.10
CA GLY A 90 -2.32 -25.61 -1.65
C GLY A 90 -1.10 -26.09 -0.84
N ASN A 91 -0.03 -26.51 -1.52
CA ASN A 91 1.27 -26.75 -0.90
C ASN A 91 1.94 -25.40 -0.53
N PRO A 92 2.26 -25.16 0.75
CA PRO A 92 2.83 -23.88 1.19
C PRO A 92 4.23 -23.62 0.61
N HIS A 93 4.95 -24.65 0.17
CA HIS A 93 6.29 -24.54 -0.42
C HIS A 93 6.31 -23.99 -1.85
N GLU A 94 5.15 -23.89 -2.51
CA GLU A 94 5.00 -23.22 -3.81
C GLU A 94 5.05 -21.69 -3.67
N LEU A 95 4.87 -21.18 -2.45
CA LEU A 95 4.74 -19.76 -2.18
C LEU A 95 6.04 -19.19 -1.61
N ARG A 96 6.49 -18.07 -2.17
CA ARG A 96 7.55 -17.23 -1.61
C ARG A 96 7.00 -15.84 -1.37
N VAL A 97 6.92 -15.45 -0.10
CA VAL A 97 6.29 -14.19 0.30
C VAL A 97 7.32 -13.27 0.93
N TRP A 98 7.37 -12.04 0.43
CA TRP A 98 8.18 -10.96 0.95
C TRP A 98 7.28 -9.79 1.30
N SER A 99 7.58 -9.12 2.41
CA SER A 99 6.89 -7.92 2.85
C SER A 99 7.91 -6.92 3.38
N SER A 100 7.62 -5.63 3.24
CA SER A 100 8.39 -4.61 3.93
C SER A 100 8.18 -4.71 5.44
N ASP A 101 9.20 -4.31 6.21
CA ASP A 101 9.18 -4.38 7.68
C ASP A 101 8.37 -3.23 8.29
N ARG A 102 7.07 -3.24 7.99
CA ARG A 102 6.05 -2.36 8.52
C ARG A 102 4.88 -3.24 8.94
N ASP A 103 4.38 -3.07 10.17
CA ASP A 103 3.28 -3.88 10.72
C ASP A 103 2.09 -3.99 9.76
N ARG A 104 1.66 -2.86 9.17
CA ARG A 104 0.56 -2.84 8.21
C ARG A 104 0.79 -3.71 6.97
N CYS A 105 2.04 -3.87 6.52
CA CYS A 105 2.40 -4.67 5.36
C CYS A 105 2.47 -6.15 5.73
N LEU A 106 3.09 -6.48 6.87
CA LEU A 106 3.12 -7.84 7.41
C LEU A 106 1.71 -8.36 7.70
N ALA A 107 0.88 -7.58 8.39
CA ALA A 107 -0.51 -7.91 8.68
C ALA A 107 -1.36 -8.03 7.39
N SER A 108 -1.12 -7.18 6.39
CA SER A 108 -1.77 -7.29 5.07
C SER A 108 -1.46 -8.62 4.39
N ALA A 109 -0.17 -9.01 4.37
CA ALA A 109 0.26 -10.29 3.82
C ALA A 109 -0.36 -11.46 4.58
N GLN A 110 -0.45 -11.40 5.91
CA GLN A 110 -1.13 -12.43 6.71
C GLN A 110 -2.62 -12.56 6.36
N CYS A 111 -3.35 -11.44 6.31
CA CYS A 111 -4.77 -11.43 5.93
C CYS A 111 -4.99 -11.94 4.49
N HIS A 112 -4.06 -11.63 3.58
CA HIS A 112 -4.09 -12.14 2.21
C HIS A 112 -3.87 -13.65 2.15
N LEU A 113 -2.85 -14.16 2.85
CA LEU A 113 -2.50 -15.57 2.86
C LEU A 113 -3.58 -16.43 3.52
N ALA A 114 -4.33 -15.86 4.48
CA ALA A 114 -5.44 -16.55 5.13
C ALA A 114 -6.53 -17.04 4.16
N SER A 115 -6.72 -16.37 3.01
CA SER A 115 -7.63 -16.80 1.94
C SER A 115 -6.94 -17.28 0.67
N PHE A 116 -5.68 -16.87 0.46
CA PHE A 116 -4.91 -17.26 -0.71
C PHE A 116 -4.28 -18.65 -0.56
N ALA A 117 -3.67 -18.92 0.59
CA ALA A 117 -2.91 -20.14 0.86
C ALA A 117 -3.75 -21.19 1.60
N VAL A 118 -4.96 -21.47 1.10
CA VAL A 118 -5.82 -22.52 1.68
C VAL A 118 -5.15 -23.90 1.50
N PRO A 119 -4.96 -24.69 2.58
CA PRO A 119 -4.25 -25.96 2.51
C PRO A 119 -5.01 -27.02 1.73
N SER A 120 -4.27 -27.89 1.02
CA SER A 120 -4.80 -29.17 0.55
C SER A 120 -4.95 -30.15 1.72
N ALA A 121 -5.58 -31.30 1.48
CA ALA A 121 -5.77 -32.33 2.52
C ALA A 121 -4.47 -32.76 3.20
N ASP A 122 -3.38 -32.89 2.44
CA ASP A 122 -2.07 -33.33 2.95
C ASP A 122 -1.38 -32.29 3.85
N TRP A 123 -1.67 -31.00 3.61
CA TRP A 123 -1.06 -29.88 4.35
C TRP A 123 -1.96 -29.32 5.46
N ALA A 124 -3.24 -29.70 5.48
CA ALA A 124 -4.19 -29.25 6.48
C ALA A 124 -3.89 -29.90 7.84
N TRP A 125 -3.38 -29.11 8.79
CA TRP A 125 -3.19 -29.57 10.18
C TRP A 125 -4.49 -29.55 11.01
N ASN A 126 -5.54 -28.88 10.52
CA ASN A 126 -6.85 -28.79 11.16
C ASN A 126 -7.99 -28.86 10.13
N LYS A 127 -9.01 -29.70 10.39
CA LYS A 127 -10.14 -29.90 9.46
C LYS A 127 -11.17 -28.78 9.47
N THR A 128 -11.32 -28.07 10.60
CA THR A 128 -12.32 -27.01 10.78
C THR A 128 -11.72 -25.61 10.68
N PHE A 129 -10.39 -25.50 10.62
CA PHE A 129 -9.67 -24.26 10.49
C PHE A 129 -8.72 -24.35 9.29
N PRO A 130 -9.19 -23.98 8.07
CA PRO A 130 -8.46 -24.14 6.81
C PRO A 130 -7.40 -23.05 6.64
N TRP A 131 -6.48 -22.97 7.60
CA TRP A 131 -5.34 -22.08 7.62
C TRP A 131 -4.06 -22.90 7.73
N GLN A 132 -2.99 -22.44 7.11
CA GLN A 132 -1.67 -23.03 7.25
C GLN A 132 -0.60 -21.93 7.38
N PRO A 133 0.52 -22.21 8.06
CA PRO A 133 1.61 -21.27 8.14
C PRO A 133 2.31 -21.13 6.78
N VAL A 134 2.46 -19.89 6.32
CA VAL A 134 3.33 -19.54 5.18
C VAL A 134 4.34 -18.50 5.68
N PRO A 135 5.65 -18.76 5.55
CA PRO A 135 6.67 -17.80 5.96
C PRO A 135 6.57 -16.49 5.17
N ILE A 136 6.61 -15.37 5.90
CA ILE A 136 6.69 -14.03 5.33
C ILE A 136 8.09 -13.50 5.63
N HIS A 137 8.90 -13.34 4.60
CA HIS A 137 10.25 -12.79 4.73
C HIS A 137 10.20 -11.27 4.73
N THR A 138 11.11 -10.66 5.49
CA THR A 138 11.26 -9.21 5.53
C THR A 138 12.72 -8.81 5.74
N ARG A 139 13.00 -7.52 5.59
CA ARG A 139 14.30 -6.90 5.84
C ARG A 139 14.09 -5.61 6.62
N PRO A 140 15.02 -5.22 7.50
CA PRO A 140 14.95 -3.93 8.18
C PRO A 140 14.70 -2.80 7.17
N VAL A 141 13.82 -1.86 7.52
CA VAL A 141 13.41 -0.76 6.63
C VAL A 141 14.61 -0.03 6.03
N SER A 142 15.66 0.22 6.82
CA SER A 142 16.89 0.90 6.40
C SER A 142 17.71 0.13 5.36
N GLU A 143 17.45 -1.17 5.18
CA GLU A 143 18.17 -2.07 4.28
C GLU A 143 17.30 -2.56 3.11
N ASP A 144 16.02 -2.17 3.07
CA ASP A 144 15.06 -2.66 2.07
C ASP A 144 14.92 -1.70 0.88
N GLY A 145 15.94 -1.69 0.02
CA GLY A 145 15.93 -0.96 -1.24
C GLY A 145 14.93 -1.50 -2.28
N MET A 146 14.25 -2.62 -2.01
CA MET A 146 13.30 -3.25 -2.93
C MET A 146 11.85 -2.83 -2.64
N LEU A 147 11.40 -2.97 -1.40
CA LEU A 147 10.00 -2.72 -1.02
C LEU A 147 9.80 -1.40 -0.26
N VAL A 148 10.87 -0.78 0.24
CA VAL A 148 10.83 0.53 0.91
C VAL A 148 11.93 1.47 0.43
N PRO A 149 12.12 1.66 -0.89
CA PRO A 149 13.27 2.39 -1.43
C PRO A 149 13.36 3.85 -0.95
N GLY A 150 12.25 4.47 -0.52
CA GLY A 150 12.24 5.83 0.02
C GLY A 150 12.73 5.96 1.46
N ASP A 151 12.68 4.89 2.25
CA ASP A 151 13.12 4.88 3.66
C ASP A 151 14.43 4.09 3.85
N ALA A 152 14.86 3.32 2.85
CA ALA A 152 16.13 2.63 2.86
C ALA A 152 17.31 3.62 2.84
N TYR A 153 18.41 3.26 3.49
CA TYR A 153 19.61 4.08 3.46
C TYR A 153 20.25 4.04 2.06
N CYS A 154 20.13 5.15 1.34
CA CYS A 154 20.73 5.35 0.04
C CYS A 154 21.13 6.83 -0.13
N PRO A 155 22.40 7.18 0.13
CA PRO A 155 22.89 8.56 -0.01
C PRO A 155 22.64 9.15 -1.40
N GLU A 156 22.78 8.35 -2.45
CA GLU A 156 22.59 8.74 -3.84
C GLU A 156 21.12 9.05 -4.14
N ALA A 157 20.18 8.24 -3.65
CA ALA A 157 18.75 8.52 -3.81
C ALA A 157 18.34 9.80 -3.06
N LYS A 158 18.91 10.03 -1.86
CA LYS A 158 18.69 11.27 -1.12
C LYS A 158 19.24 12.49 -1.86
N ALA A 159 20.46 12.39 -2.40
CA ALA A 159 21.07 13.46 -3.20
C ALA A 159 20.25 13.74 -4.46
N GLU A 160 19.75 12.70 -5.13
CA GLU A 160 18.92 12.82 -6.32
C GLU A 160 17.55 13.45 -6.02
N ALA A 161 16.89 13.07 -4.92
CA ALA A 161 15.64 13.71 -4.49
C ALA A 161 15.84 15.21 -4.21
N GLN A 162 16.96 15.58 -3.59
CA GLN A 162 17.32 16.98 -3.36
C GLN A 162 17.62 17.70 -4.67
N ARG A 163 18.37 17.08 -5.60
CA ARG A 163 18.65 17.62 -6.93
C ARG A 163 17.36 17.89 -7.71
N VAL A 164 16.38 16.98 -7.65
CA VAL A 164 15.06 17.18 -8.26
C VAL A 164 14.32 18.34 -7.61
N LYS A 165 14.37 18.46 -6.27
CA LYS A 165 13.76 19.61 -5.58
C LYS A 165 14.40 20.94 -5.95
N ASP A 166 15.72 20.97 -6.14
CA ASP A 166 16.49 22.17 -6.48
C ASP A 166 16.51 22.48 -7.99
N SER A 167 16.00 21.57 -8.83
CA SER A 167 15.86 21.79 -10.26
C SER A 167 14.92 22.94 -10.61
N ALA A 168 15.02 23.47 -11.84
CA ALA A 168 14.12 24.53 -12.31
C ALA A 168 12.65 24.11 -12.22
N GLU A 169 12.35 22.85 -12.55
CA GLU A 169 11.02 22.26 -12.48
C GLU A 169 10.53 22.11 -11.03
N GLY A 170 11.40 21.64 -10.13
CA GLY A 170 11.10 21.52 -8.70
C GLY A 170 10.79 22.87 -8.06
N GLN A 171 11.64 23.87 -8.30
CA GLN A 171 11.43 25.23 -7.82
C GLN A 171 10.20 25.89 -8.45
N ALA A 172 9.93 25.65 -9.74
CA ALA A 172 8.72 26.12 -10.39
C ALA A 172 7.45 25.50 -9.77
N PHE A 173 7.49 24.20 -9.42
CA PHE A 173 6.40 23.54 -8.73
C PHE A 173 6.18 24.13 -7.32
N LEU A 174 7.24 24.30 -6.54
CA LEU A 174 7.15 24.93 -5.21
C LEU A 174 6.56 26.34 -5.29
N LYS A 175 7.03 27.15 -6.26
CA LYS A 175 6.50 28.50 -6.48
C LYS A 175 5.03 28.48 -6.89
N LYS A 176 4.64 27.56 -7.77
CA LYS A 176 3.25 27.41 -8.23
C LYS A 176 2.28 27.12 -7.07
N TYR A 177 2.69 26.29 -6.11
CA TYR A 177 1.85 25.88 -4.97
C TYR A 177 2.16 26.61 -3.67
N HIS A 178 3.05 27.61 -3.69
CA HIS A 178 3.45 28.36 -2.49
C HIS A 178 2.26 28.88 -1.68
N LYS A 179 1.25 29.46 -2.36
CA LYS A 179 0.06 29.97 -1.67
C LYS A 179 -0.77 28.88 -1.00
N LEU A 180 -0.79 27.68 -1.58
CA LEU A 180 -1.42 26.52 -0.95
C LEU A 180 -0.65 26.14 0.31
N TYR A 181 0.68 26.06 0.27
CA TYR A 181 1.50 25.71 1.42
C TYR A 181 1.40 26.70 2.58
N GLU A 182 1.36 28.01 2.29
CA GLU A 182 1.04 29.05 3.30
C GLU A 182 -0.33 28.79 3.94
N THR A 183 -1.35 28.57 3.11
CA THR A 183 -2.72 28.33 3.59
C THR A 183 -2.78 27.08 4.46
N LEU A 184 -2.13 25.98 4.03
CA LEU A 184 -2.08 24.76 4.81
C LEU A 184 -1.31 24.97 6.11
N THR A 185 -0.25 25.76 6.12
CA THR A 185 0.48 26.11 7.36
C THR A 185 -0.43 26.80 8.36
N GLU A 186 -1.20 27.81 7.91
CA GLU A 186 -2.16 28.52 8.75
C GLU A 186 -3.27 27.60 9.28
N LYS A 187 -3.84 26.73 8.42
CA LYS A 187 -4.97 25.86 8.79
C LYS A 187 -4.55 24.70 9.69
N THR A 188 -3.43 24.07 9.38
CA THR A 188 -2.98 22.86 10.07
C THR A 188 -2.21 23.15 11.36
N GLY A 189 -1.67 24.36 11.51
CA GLY A 189 -0.82 24.73 12.64
C GLY A 189 0.57 24.07 12.60
N SER A 190 0.92 23.42 11.49
CA SER A 190 2.21 22.79 11.21
C SER A 190 2.86 23.47 10.01
N ILE A 191 4.19 23.60 10.00
CA ILE A 191 4.90 24.16 8.83
C ILE A 191 4.76 23.18 7.66
N ILE A 192 4.23 23.67 6.54
CA ILE A 192 4.14 22.93 5.28
C ILE A 192 5.14 23.55 4.32
N ALA A 193 6.31 22.94 4.17
CA ALA A 193 7.41 23.51 3.39
C ALA A 193 7.39 23.09 1.92
N ASP A 194 6.83 21.91 1.62
CA ASP A 194 6.84 21.35 0.28
C ASP A 194 5.67 20.37 0.04
N TRP A 195 5.71 19.71 -1.12
CA TRP A 195 4.74 18.70 -1.51
C TRP A 195 4.74 17.47 -0.59
N ASN A 196 5.85 17.12 0.06
CA ASN A 196 5.88 15.99 0.98
C ASN A 196 5.05 16.33 2.21
N ASP A 197 5.26 17.49 2.83
CA ASP A 197 4.46 17.92 3.98
C ASP A 197 2.98 18.02 3.64
N ALA A 198 2.64 18.62 2.48
CA ALA A 198 1.27 18.71 2.02
C ALA A 198 0.64 17.32 1.80
N SER A 199 1.40 16.34 1.31
CA SER A 199 0.92 14.97 1.11
C SER A 199 0.54 14.28 2.41
N TYR A 200 1.21 14.58 3.53
CA TYR A 200 0.83 14.03 4.85
C TYR A 200 -0.47 14.62 5.38
N VAL A 201 -0.72 15.91 5.14
CA VAL A 201 -2.00 16.54 5.46
C VAL A 201 -3.12 15.89 4.66
N TYR A 202 -2.90 15.69 3.36
CA TYR A 202 -3.87 15.01 2.49
C TYR A 202 -4.12 13.56 2.92
N ASP A 203 -3.08 12.79 3.25
CA ASP A 203 -3.20 11.39 3.69
C ASP A 203 -4.06 11.27 4.96
N ALA A 204 -3.83 12.12 5.96
CA ALA A 204 -4.62 12.15 7.19
C ALA A 204 -6.11 12.43 6.89
N LEU A 205 -6.39 13.53 6.19
CA LEU A 205 -7.75 13.93 5.82
C LEU A 205 -8.49 12.90 4.95
N LEU A 206 -7.76 12.23 4.05
CA LEU A 206 -8.30 11.18 3.19
C LEU A 206 -8.72 9.96 4.01
N ILE A 207 -7.86 9.53 4.93
CA ILE A 207 -8.13 8.40 5.81
C ILE A 207 -9.29 8.73 6.75
N GLU A 208 -9.29 9.89 7.39
CA GLU A 208 -10.41 10.37 8.21
C GLU A 208 -11.73 10.31 7.44
N ARG A 209 -11.75 10.78 6.19
CA ARG A 209 -12.94 10.74 5.34
C ARG A 209 -13.40 9.31 5.04
N TYR A 210 -12.47 8.37 4.80
CA TYR A 210 -12.82 6.95 4.61
C TYR A 210 -13.39 6.29 5.86
N HIS A 211 -13.01 6.79 7.04
CA HIS A 211 -13.53 6.33 8.33
C HIS A 211 -14.71 7.18 8.84
N ASN A 212 -15.36 7.92 7.94
CA ASN A 212 -16.55 8.74 8.19
C ASN A 212 -16.37 9.87 9.22
N TYR A 213 -15.14 10.31 9.47
CA TYR A 213 -14.89 11.52 10.24
C TYR A 213 -15.25 12.76 9.43
N SER A 214 -15.59 13.84 10.14
CA SER A 214 -15.97 15.10 9.53
C SER A 214 -14.76 15.82 8.95
N THR A 215 -14.70 15.98 7.63
CA THR A 215 -13.67 16.81 6.98
C THR A 215 -13.91 18.30 7.27
N PRO A 216 -12.90 19.05 7.75
CA PRO A 216 -13.00 20.50 7.95
C PRO A 216 -13.41 21.25 6.67
N THR A 217 -14.17 22.35 6.81
CA THR A 217 -14.67 23.13 5.66
C THR A 217 -13.55 23.60 4.73
N TRP A 218 -12.46 24.12 5.30
CA TRP A 218 -11.28 24.56 4.52
C TRP A 218 -10.66 23.42 3.70
N ALA A 219 -10.66 22.20 4.22
CA ALA A 219 -10.10 21.04 3.54
C ALA A 219 -11.00 20.59 2.38
N LYS A 220 -12.33 20.73 2.52
CA LYS A 220 -13.27 20.49 1.41
C LYS A 220 -13.07 21.48 0.26
N GLU A 221 -12.88 22.76 0.59
CA GLU A 221 -12.63 23.83 -0.40
C GLU A 221 -11.30 23.66 -1.14
N LEU A 222 -10.29 23.09 -0.47
CA LEU A 222 -8.95 22.86 -1.05
C LEU A 222 -8.76 21.45 -1.60
N TRP A 223 -9.79 20.59 -1.59
CA TRP A 223 -9.65 19.16 -1.84
C TRP A 223 -8.99 18.84 -3.20
N ASP A 224 -9.45 19.49 -4.27
CA ASP A 224 -8.92 19.27 -5.62
C ASP A 224 -7.49 19.81 -5.81
N LYS A 225 -7.03 20.70 -4.93
CA LYS A 225 -5.65 21.21 -4.93
C LYS A 225 -4.71 20.34 -4.09
N LEU A 226 -5.26 19.62 -3.11
CA LEU A 226 -4.53 18.68 -2.26
C LEU A 226 -4.32 17.32 -2.93
N ARG A 227 -5.24 16.92 -3.82
CA ARG A 227 -5.19 15.69 -4.61
C ARG A 227 -4.19 15.79 -5.76
#